data_AF-A0A4Q6CAE1-F1
#
_entry.id   AF-A0A4Q6CAE1-F1
#
_cell.length_a   1.000
_cell.length_b   1.000
_cell.length_c   1.000
_cell.angle_alpha   90.00
_cell.angle_beta   90.00
_cell.angle_gamma   90.00
#
_symmetry.space_group_name_H-M   'P 1'
#
loop_
_entity.id
_entity.type
_entity.pdbx_description
1 polymer ?
#
loop_
_entity_poly.entity_id
_entity_poly.type
_entity_poly.pdbx_seq_one_letter_code
_entity_poly.pdbx_strand_id
1 'polypeptide(L)'
;SATAHKAWLRPSQTVIAGNNPWITVDAAVSNDLFYFNHVPLRLEGLAITAPDGSAVAPQNAATGKYRNVFDVELKQQGTYRLATLNSGLSASWEEEGKPKRWRGTAEAFATEVPKQAKDLKVSESVGRVETFVTNGSPTDVAPRTGGRGIELVPVTHPNDLFAGEEAEFRLLVDGKPAAGLEIEVVRGDTRYRNAQEEIKLKTDADGGFKVTWPQAGMYWLETGTEDDKTSVAQASQRRLSYVVTLEVLPQ
;
A
#
# COMPACT_ATOMS: atom_id res chain seq x y z
N SER A 1 10.61 -18.00 -2.29
CA SER A 1 9.97 -16.81 -1.71
C SER A 1 9.11 -17.30 -0.56
N ALA A 2 9.39 -16.86 0.68
CA ALA A 2 8.45 -17.10 1.78
C ALA A 2 7.14 -16.39 1.39
N THR A 3 6.02 -17.09 1.39
CA THR A 3 4.68 -16.57 1.05
C THR A 3 4.36 -15.35 1.92
N ALA A 4 4.73 -14.15 1.45
CA ALA A 4 4.31 -12.90 2.05
C ALA A 4 2.83 -12.71 1.70
N HIS A 5 2.00 -12.47 2.71
CA HIS A 5 0.59 -12.20 2.49
C HIS A 5 0.44 -10.92 1.65
N LYS A 6 -0.38 -10.97 0.62
CA LYS A 6 -0.58 -9.85 -0.32
C LYS A 6 -1.71 -8.96 0.18
N ALA A 7 -1.36 -7.81 0.74
CA ALA A 7 -2.31 -6.75 1.09
C ALA A 7 -2.70 -5.96 -0.16
N TRP A 8 -3.93 -5.46 -0.26
CA TRP A 8 -4.38 -4.67 -1.40
C TRP A 8 -5.64 -3.85 -1.10
N LEU A 9 -5.78 -2.73 -1.80
CA LEU A 9 -7.04 -2.03 -2.03
C LEU A 9 -7.43 -2.27 -3.47
N ARG A 10 -8.70 -2.62 -3.74
CA ARG A 10 -9.20 -2.84 -5.11
C ARG A 10 -10.52 -2.08 -5.30
N PRO A 11 -10.51 -0.97 -6.05
CA PRO A 11 -11.72 -0.29 -6.46
C PRO A 11 -12.56 -1.16 -7.41
N SER A 12 -13.87 -0.95 -7.42
CA SER A 12 -14.80 -1.55 -8.38
C SER A 12 -14.53 -1.09 -9.81
N GLN A 13 -14.01 0.14 -9.96
CA GLN A 13 -13.57 0.78 -11.20
C GLN A 13 -12.45 1.77 -10.87
N THR A 14 -11.46 1.92 -11.75
CA THR A 14 -10.39 2.92 -11.56
C THR A 14 -10.53 4.16 -12.44
N VAL A 15 -11.30 4.07 -13.54
CA VAL A 15 -11.71 5.22 -14.36
C VAL A 15 -13.22 5.17 -14.52
N ILE A 16 -13.90 6.24 -14.12
CA ILE A 16 -15.36 6.39 -14.25
C ILE A 16 -15.66 7.83 -14.64
N ALA A 17 -16.74 8.08 -15.38
CA ALA A 17 -17.22 9.42 -15.63
C ALA A 17 -18.69 9.52 -15.22
N GLY A 18 -19.04 10.59 -14.52
CA GLY A 18 -20.42 10.85 -14.13
C GLY A 18 -20.57 12.07 -13.25
N ASN A 19 -21.82 12.41 -12.94
CA ASN A 19 -22.13 13.40 -11.92
C ASN A 19 -22.07 12.70 -10.55
N ASN A 20 -21.01 12.93 -9.78
CA ASN A 20 -20.73 12.32 -8.48
C ASN A 20 -20.86 10.79 -8.48
N PRO A 21 -20.11 10.07 -9.35
CA PRO A 21 -20.17 8.62 -9.39
C PRO A 21 -19.66 8.02 -8.08
N TRP A 22 -20.11 6.80 -7.82
CA TRP A 22 -19.73 6.03 -6.65
C TRP A 22 -18.84 4.88 -7.08
N ILE A 23 -17.85 4.59 -6.24
CA ILE A 23 -17.08 3.35 -6.30
C ILE A 23 -17.18 2.62 -4.97
N THR A 24 -17.07 1.29 -5.03
CA THR A 24 -16.87 0.44 -3.86
C THR A 24 -15.42 -0.04 -3.86
N VAL A 25 -14.79 -0.09 -2.69
CA VAL A 25 -13.40 -0.51 -2.55
C VAL A 25 -13.33 -1.69 -1.60
N ASP A 26 -12.74 -2.78 -2.09
CA ASP A 26 -12.40 -3.94 -1.28
C ASP A 26 -10.99 -3.77 -0.70
N ALA A 27 -10.84 -4.02 0.60
CA ALA A 27 -9.59 -3.93 1.34
C ALA A 27 -9.30 -5.26 2.04
N ALA A 28 -8.29 -5.99 1.58
CA ALA A 28 -7.98 -7.32 2.09
C ALA A 28 -6.48 -7.62 2.12
N VAL A 29 -6.13 -8.59 2.97
CA VAL A 29 -4.86 -9.28 2.95
C VAL A 29 -5.15 -10.73 2.55
N SER A 30 -4.39 -11.26 1.60
CA SER A 30 -4.70 -12.51 0.91
C SER A 30 -3.49 -13.42 0.75
N ASN A 31 -3.73 -14.73 0.68
CA ASN A 31 -2.70 -15.69 0.27
C ASN A 31 -2.58 -15.74 -1.26
N ASP A 32 -3.73 -15.71 -1.94
CA ASP A 32 -3.82 -15.62 -3.39
C ASP A 32 -4.21 -14.20 -3.79
N LEU A 33 -3.48 -13.59 -4.72
CA LEU A 33 -3.68 -12.19 -5.09
C LEU A 33 -5.12 -11.92 -5.54
N PHE A 34 -5.76 -10.91 -4.92
CA PHE A 34 -7.16 -10.52 -5.12
C PHE A 34 -8.23 -11.56 -4.71
N TYR A 35 -7.89 -12.51 -3.84
CA TYR A 35 -8.86 -13.43 -3.24
C TYR A 35 -9.07 -13.18 -1.75
N PHE A 36 -10.32 -13.26 -1.31
CA PHE A 36 -10.70 -13.06 0.09
C PHE A 36 -10.50 -14.33 0.92
N ASN A 37 -9.25 -14.66 1.26
CA ASN A 37 -8.92 -15.95 1.90
C ASN A 37 -7.92 -15.91 3.07
N HIS A 38 -7.60 -14.72 3.60
CA HIS A 38 -6.74 -14.60 4.78
C HIS A 38 -7.36 -13.71 5.87
N VAL A 39 -7.23 -12.38 5.79
CA VAL A 39 -7.81 -11.44 6.79
C VAL A 39 -8.18 -10.10 6.16
N PRO A 40 -9.12 -9.33 6.73
CA PRO A 40 -9.38 -7.96 6.27
C PRO A 40 -8.16 -7.06 6.44
N LEU A 41 -7.92 -6.18 5.46
CA LEU A 41 -6.97 -5.07 5.63
C LEU A 41 -7.60 -4.01 6.51
N ARG A 42 -6.95 -3.69 7.64
CA ARG A 42 -7.36 -2.66 8.60
C ARG A 42 -7.48 -1.29 7.94
N LEU A 43 -8.50 -0.52 8.33
CA LEU A 43 -8.85 0.78 7.75
C LEU A 43 -8.58 1.96 8.69
N GLU A 44 -8.06 1.72 9.89
CA GLU A 44 -7.74 2.76 10.88
C GLU A 44 -6.75 3.80 10.33
N GLY A 45 -5.89 3.39 9.38
CA GLY A 45 -4.96 4.27 8.66
C GLY A 45 -5.42 4.71 7.27
N LEU A 46 -6.70 4.51 6.91
CA LEU A 46 -7.23 4.89 5.61
C LEU A 46 -7.31 6.42 5.47
N ALA A 47 -6.69 6.93 4.41
CA ALA A 47 -6.80 8.30 3.95
C ALA A 47 -7.27 8.29 2.49
N ILE A 48 -8.30 9.09 2.20
CA ILE A 48 -8.77 9.34 0.84
C ILE A 48 -8.55 10.82 0.55
N THR A 49 -7.82 11.11 -0.51
CA THR A 49 -7.46 12.47 -0.92
C THR A 49 -8.12 12.77 -2.26
N ALA A 50 -8.89 13.86 -2.31
CA ALA A 50 -9.51 14.38 -3.52
C ALA A 50 -8.50 15.07 -4.45
N PRO A 51 -8.89 15.37 -5.70
CA PRO A 51 -8.03 16.04 -6.68
C PRO A 51 -7.44 17.37 -6.19
N ASP A 52 -8.20 18.13 -5.39
CA ASP A 52 -7.76 19.40 -4.78
C ASP A 52 -6.89 19.22 -3.51
N GLY A 53 -6.62 17.98 -3.09
CA GLY A 53 -5.89 17.65 -1.88
C GLY A 53 -6.74 17.58 -0.60
N SER A 54 -8.04 17.86 -0.67
CA SER A 54 -8.94 17.76 0.49
C SER A 54 -9.19 16.30 0.90
N ALA A 55 -9.49 16.10 2.18
CA ALA A 55 -9.79 14.77 2.72
C ALA A 55 -11.24 14.36 2.40
N VAL A 56 -11.43 13.10 2.01
CA VAL A 56 -12.73 12.48 1.80
C VAL A 56 -12.94 11.37 2.82
N ALA A 57 -14.13 11.33 3.44
CA ALA A 57 -14.49 10.25 4.35
C ALA A 57 -15.01 9.04 3.55
N PRO A 58 -14.59 7.81 3.90
CA PRO A 58 -15.24 6.61 3.38
C PRO A 58 -16.70 6.56 3.86
N GLN A 59 -17.59 6.04 3.03
CA GLN A 59 -19.00 5.82 3.34
C GLN A 59 -19.32 4.33 3.38
N ASN A 60 -20.43 3.95 4.02
CA ASN A 60 -20.94 2.57 4.05
C ASN A 60 -19.89 1.50 4.44
N ALA A 61 -18.96 1.84 5.34
CA ALA A 61 -17.90 0.93 5.74
C ALA A 61 -18.44 -0.31 6.46
N ALA A 62 -18.00 -1.49 6.06
CA ALA A 62 -18.39 -2.76 6.66
C ALA A 62 -17.21 -3.73 6.75
N THR A 63 -17.13 -4.47 7.86
CA THR A 63 -16.12 -5.50 8.10
C THR A 63 -16.73 -6.88 7.95
N GLY A 64 -16.22 -7.63 6.97
CA GLY A 64 -16.48 -9.06 6.84
C GLY A 64 -15.36 -9.91 7.43
N LYS A 65 -15.46 -11.24 7.26
CA LYS A 65 -14.46 -12.19 7.76
C LYS A 65 -13.08 -12.03 7.09
N TYR A 66 -13.05 -11.68 5.81
CA TYR A 66 -11.83 -11.67 4.98
C TYR A 66 -11.55 -10.34 4.28
N ARG A 67 -12.45 -9.37 4.39
CA ARG A 67 -12.31 -8.06 3.76
C ARG A 67 -13.02 -6.99 4.55
N ASN A 68 -12.47 -5.79 4.52
CA ASN A 68 -13.24 -4.58 4.73
C ASN A 68 -13.73 -4.08 3.38
N VAL A 69 -14.90 -3.47 3.37
CA VAL A 69 -15.47 -2.81 2.20
C VAL A 69 -15.93 -1.42 2.61
N PHE A 70 -15.80 -0.45 1.70
CA PHE A 70 -16.33 0.90 1.88
C PHE A 70 -16.63 1.52 0.51
N ASP A 71 -17.46 2.54 0.51
CA ASP A 71 -17.80 3.31 -0.68
C ASP A 71 -17.15 4.69 -0.66
N VAL A 72 -16.92 5.25 -1.85
CA VAL A 72 -16.44 6.61 -2.04
C VAL A 72 -17.29 7.30 -3.09
N GLU A 73 -17.85 8.45 -2.73
CA GLU A 73 -18.54 9.35 -3.66
C GLU A 73 -17.51 10.33 -4.25
N LEU A 74 -17.32 10.28 -5.57
CA LEU A 74 -16.32 11.07 -6.28
C LEU A 74 -16.92 12.42 -6.73
N LYS A 75 -17.11 13.34 -5.78
CA LYS A 75 -17.76 14.64 -6.02
C LYS A 75 -16.99 15.60 -6.94
N GLN A 76 -15.68 15.41 -7.06
CA GLN A 76 -14.80 16.22 -7.88
C GLN A 76 -14.38 15.43 -9.12
N GLN A 77 -14.21 16.13 -10.24
CA GLN A 77 -13.53 15.58 -11.41
C GLN A 77 -12.02 15.55 -11.14
N GLY A 78 -11.35 14.51 -11.61
CA GLY A 78 -9.92 14.30 -11.39
C GLY A 78 -9.59 13.02 -10.63
N THR A 79 -8.33 12.93 -10.23
CA THR A 79 -7.74 11.72 -9.66
C THR A 79 -7.69 11.77 -8.13
N TYR A 80 -8.29 10.76 -7.53
CA TYR A 80 -8.28 10.49 -6.10
C TYR A 80 -7.15 9.53 -5.75
N ARG A 81 -6.48 9.77 -4.62
CA ARG A 81 -5.58 8.80 -3.99
C ARG A 81 -6.30 8.16 -2.80
N LEU A 82 -6.30 6.83 -2.74
CA LEU A 82 -6.79 6.06 -1.61
C LEU A 82 -5.62 5.26 -1.04
N ALA A 83 -5.26 5.51 0.22
CA ALA A 83 -4.12 4.86 0.85
C ALA A 83 -4.42 4.45 2.29
N THR A 84 -4.01 3.25 2.67
CA THR A 84 -3.90 2.85 4.08
C THR A 84 -2.44 2.95 4.52
N LEU A 85 -2.18 3.76 5.54
CA LEU A 85 -0.87 3.88 6.16
C LEU A 85 -0.87 3.16 7.51
N ASN A 86 -0.06 2.12 7.63
CA ASN A 86 0.13 1.39 8.87
C ASN A 86 1.53 1.69 9.41
N SER A 87 1.61 2.29 10.59
CA SER A 87 2.89 2.58 11.26
C SER A 87 2.78 2.13 12.71
N GLY A 88 3.84 1.51 13.23
CA GLY A 88 3.86 1.16 14.64
C GLY A 88 5.04 0.28 15.02
N LEU A 89 5.10 0.01 16.33
CA LEU A 89 6.08 -0.84 16.95
C LEU A 89 5.45 -2.19 17.28
N SER A 90 6.23 -3.25 17.11
CA SER A 90 5.99 -4.55 17.70
C SER A 90 7.08 -4.84 18.70
N ALA A 91 6.70 -5.31 19.89
CA ALA A 91 7.65 -5.69 20.93
C ALA A 91 7.33 -7.10 21.46
N SER A 92 8.38 -7.80 21.89
CA SER A 92 8.25 -9.03 22.66
C SER A 92 9.30 -9.09 23.75
N TRP A 93 8.92 -9.60 24.92
CA TRP A 93 9.83 -9.78 26.06
C TRP A 93 9.39 -10.96 26.92
N GLU A 94 10.24 -11.35 27.87
CA GLU A 94 9.88 -12.31 28.91
C GLU A 94 9.29 -11.59 30.13
N GLU A 95 8.09 -12.00 30.54
CA GLU A 95 7.43 -11.56 31.76
C GLU A 95 6.98 -12.81 32.53
N GLU A 96 7.45 -12.96 33.78
CA GLU A 96 7.15 -14.14 34.62
C GLU A 96 7.46 -15.49 33.93
N GLY A 97 8.55 -15.56 33.17
CA GLY A 97 8.96 -16.76 32.44
C GLY A 97 8.11 -17.07 31.20
N LYS A 98 7.20 -16.17 30.78
CA LYS A 98 6.35 -16.33 29.60
C LYS A 98 6.62 -15.24 28.57
N PRO A 99 6.54 -15.55 27.26
CA PRO A 99 6.67 -14.54 26.22
C PRO A 99 5.43 -13.65 26.20
N LYS A 100 5.65 -12.34 26.36
CA LYS A 100 4.64 -11.31 26.15
C LYS A 100 4.88 -10.66 24.81
N ARG A 101 3.79 -10.35 24.09
CA ARG A 101 3.80 -9.63 22.81
C ARG A 101 2.99 -8.36 22.96
N TRP A 102 3.43 -7.33 22.27
CA TRP A 102 2.81 -6.03 22.29
C TRP A 102 2.91 -5.38 20.91
N ARG A 103 1.90 -4.56 20.58
CA ARG A 103 1.88 -3.74 19.38
C ARG A 103 1.23 -2.40 19.72
N GLY A 104 1.80 -1.31 19.21
CA GLY A 104 1.26 0.03 19.45
C GLY A 104 2.12 1.13 18.84
N THR A 105 1.86 2.37 19.23
CA THR A 105 2.60 3.55 18.77
C THR A 105 3.86 3.79 19.60
N ALA A 106 4.75 4.68 19.15
CA ALA A 106 5.94 5.06 19.92
C ALA A 106 5.58 5.67 21.29
N GLU A 107 4.47 6.44 21.33
CA GLU A 107 3.96 7.06 22.56
C GLU A 107 3.48 5.99 23.55
N ALA A 108 2.67 5.04 23.10
CA ALA A 108 2.17 3.95 23.94
C ALA A 108 3.30 3.01 24.40
N PHE A 109 4.33 2.81 23.57
CA PHE A 109 5.50 1.99 23.91
C PHE A 109 6.20 2.52 25.17
N ALA A 110 6.34 3.85 25.28
CA ALA A 110 7.03 4.48 26.41
C ALA A 110 6.35 4.25 27.76
N THR A 111 5.03 4.00 27.76
CA THR A 111 4.23 3.79 28.97
C THR A 111 3.88 2.33 29.24
N GLU A 112 3.73 1.51 28.19
CA GLU A 112 3.20 0.15 28.30
C GLU A 112 4.28 -0.94 28.28
N VAL A 113 5.48 -0.65 27.77
CA VAL A 113 6.58 -1.62 27.71
C VAL A 113 7.60 -1.35 28.82
N PRO A 114 7.92 -2.34 29.67
CA PRO A 114 8.91 -2.14 30.73
C PRO A 114 10.30 -1.85 30.16
N LYS A 115 10.94 -0.76 30.61
CA LYS A 115 12.25 -0.30 30.11
C LYS A 115 13.39 -1.32 30.29
N GLN A 116 13.27 -2.18 31.29
CA GLN A 116 14.25 -3.23 31.61
C GLN A 116 13.64 -4.63 31.45
N ALA A 117 12.68 -4.77 30.53
CA ALA A 117 12.10 -6.06 30.21
C ALA A 117 13.20 -7.03 29.74
N LYS A 118 13.20 -8.23 30.31
CA LYS A 118 14.17 -9.27 29.96
C LYS A 118 13.92 -9.74 28.51
N ASP A 119 14.99 -9.88 27.75
CA ASP A 119 14.97 -10.31 26.35
C ASP A 119 14.06 -9.44 25.45
N LEU A 120 13.98 -8.14 25.75
CA LEU A 120 13.21 -7.19 24.96
C LEU A 120 13.72 -7.11 23.52
N LYS A 121 12.82 -7.43 22.59
CA LYS A 121 13.01 -7.24 21.15
C LYS A 121 11.97 -6.27 20.64
N VAL A 122 12.40 -5.25 19.91
CA VAL A 122 11.51 -4.23 19.35
C VAL A 122 11.82 -4.08 17.87
N SER A 123 10.78 -4.03 17.06
CA SER A 123 10.86 -3.75 15.62
C SER A 123 9.83 -2.70 15.26
N GLU A 124 10.23 -1.76 14.41
CA GLU A 124 9.30 -0.80 13.81
C GLU A 124 8.87 -1.24 12.43
N SER A 125 7.66 -0.89 12.03
CA SER A 125 7.19 -1.10 10.67
C SER A 125 6.38 0.09 10.19
N VAL A 126 6.62 0.48 8.94
CA VAL A 126 5.83 1.48 8.21
C VAL A 126 5.45 0.87 6.86
N GLY A 127 4.16 0.67 6.65
CA GLY A 127 3.62 0.07 5.44
C GLY A 127 2.55 0.94 4.81
N ARG A 128 2.58 1.06 3.49
CA ARG A 128 1.55 1.75 2.70
C ARG A 128 0.92 0.77 1.71
N VAL A 129 -0.41 0.76 1.65
CA VAL A 129 -1.18 0.07 0.59
C VAL A 129 -2.07 1.11 -0.06
N GLU A 130 -1.89 1.37 -1.35
CA GLU A 130 -2.63 2.42 -2.05
C GLU A 130 -3.19 2.00 -3.42
N THR A 131 -4.07 2.83 -3.95
CA THR A 131 -4.64 2.75 -5.29
C THR A 131 -5.12 4.13 -5.71
N PHE A 132 -5.43 4.29 -7.00
CA PHE A 132 -5.82 5.55 -7.62
C PHE A 132 -7.11 5.37 -8.41
N VAL A 133 -7.98 6.38 -8.35
CA VAL A 133 -9.27 6.36 -9.06
C VAL A 133 -9.51 7.72 -9.69
N THR A 134 -9.89 7.75 -10.96
CA THR A 134 -10.16 8.98 -11.70
C THR A 134 -11.64 9.10 -12.03
N ASN A 135 -12.23 10.26 -11.69
CA ASN A 135 -13.53 10.68 -12.18
C ASN A 135 -13.37 11.65 -13.36
N GLY A 136 -13.73 11.21 -14.56
CA GLY A 136 -13.59 11.97 -15.80
C GLY A 136 -12.15 12.05 -16.28
N SER A 137 -11.63 13.27 -16.45
CA SER A 137 -10.26 13.48 -16.94
C SER A 137 -9.23 13.36 -15.80
N PRO A 138 -8.09 12.69 -16.02
CA PRO A 138 -6.99 12.65 -15.05
C PRO A 138 -6.52 14.05 -14.64
N THR A 139 -6.16 14.19 -13.37
CA THR A 139 -5.45 15.36 -12.84
C THR A 139 -4.10 14.90 -12.27
N ASP A 140 -3.21 15.83 -12.00
CA ASP A 140 -2.01 15.51 -11.22
C ASP A 140 -2.40 14.80 -9.92
N VAL A 141 -1.68 13.73 -9.60
CA VAL A 141 -1.94 12.98 -8.38
C VAL A 141 -1.55 13.85 -7.19
N ALA A 142 -2.52 14.12 -6.31
CA ALA A 142 -2.33 14.97 -5.14
C ALA A 142 -1.05 14.60 -4.36
N PRO A 143 -0.37 15.57 -3.71
CA PRO A 143 0.83 15.29 -2.94
C PRO A 143 0.61 14.23 -1.85
N ARG A 144 1.69 13.54 -1.49
CA ARG A 144 1.66 12.48 -0.48
C ARG A 144 1.58 13.09 0.92
N THR A 145 0.74 12.53 1.77
CA THR A 145 0.64 12.96 3.17
C THR A 145 1.70 12.27 4.01
N GLY A 146 2.47 13.05 4.78
CA GLY A 146 3.38 12.57 5.83
C GLY A 146 4.81 12.26 5.40
N GLY A 147 5.08 11.99 4.11
CA GLY A 147 6.45 11.84 3.59
C GLY A 147 7.28 10.75 4.27
N ARG A 148 6.63 9.77 4.93
CA ARG A 148 7.26 8.73 5.74
C ARG A 148 7.09 7.37 5.06
N GLY A 149 8.15 6.56 5.13
CA GLY A 149 8.20 5.23 4.51
C GLY A 149 8.36 5.29 2.99
N ILE A 150 7.98 4.21 2.31
CA ILE A 150 8.06 4.13 0.84
C ILE A 150 6.83 4.77 0.20
N GLU A 151 7.05 5.52 -0.86
CA GLU A 151 6.05 6.31 -1.56
C GLU A 151 6.26 6.32 -3.08
N LEU A 152 5.18 6.15 -3.85
CA LEU A 152 5.20 6.26 -5.31
C LEU A 152 4.92 7.69 -5.78
N VAL A 153 5.70 8.13 -6.75
CA VAL A 153 5.50 9.34 -7.54
C VAL A 153 5.31 8.90 -8.99
N PRO A 154 4.09 9.04 -9.54
CA PRO A 154 3.84 8.69 -10.93
C PRO A 154 4.54 9.68 -11.86
N VAL A 155 5.25 9.15 -12.87
CA VAL A 155 5.69 9.92 -14.05
C VAL A 155 4.67 9.70 -15.16
N THR A 156 4.28 8.45 -15.40
CA THR A 156 3.06 8.08 -16.12
C THR A 156 1.87 8.05 -15.16
N HIS A 157 0.72 8.58 -15.58
CA HIS A 157 -0.46 8.67 -14.73
C HIS A 157 -0.99 7.26 -14.35
N PRO A 158 -1.31 6.99 -13.07
CA PRO A 158 -1.61 5.62 -12.61
C PRO A 158 -2.95 5.05 -13.07
N ASN A 159 -3.84 5.88 -13.63
CA ASN A 159 -5.07 5.46 -14.30
C ASN A 159 -5.03 5.65 -15.83
N ASP A 160 -3.83 5.82 -16.39
CA ASP A 160 -3.59 5.96 -17.83
C ASP A 160 -2.55 4.93 -18.28
N LEU A 161 -2.89 3.65 -18.11
CA LEU A 161 -2.00 2.52 -18.35
C LEU A 161 -2.64 1.58 -19.36
N PHE A 162 -1.91 1.26 -20.44
CA PHE A 162 -2.40 0.39 -21.50
C PHE A 162 -1.49 -0.82 -21.73
N ALA A 163 -2.10 -1.92 -22.14
CA ALA A 163 -1.38 -3.12 -22.52
C ALA A 163 -0.45 -2.83 -23.71
N GLY A 164 0.78 -3.36 -23.65
CA GLY A 164 1.84 -3.13 -24.63
C GLY A 164 2.64 -1.85 -24.42
N GLU A 165 2.18 -0.93 -23.56
CA GLU A 165 2.85 0.36 -23.33
C GLU A 165 3.79 0.33 -22.12
N GLU A 166 4.82 1.16 -22.16
CA GLU A 166 5.73 1.40 -21.05
C GLU A 166 5.19 2.53 -20.17
N ALA A 167 5.14 2.30 -18.86
CA ALA A 167 4.87 3.32 -17.85
C ALA A 167 6.10 3.55 -16.98
N GLU A 168 6.31 4.81 -16.59
CA GLU A 168 7.41 5.23 -15.72
C GLU A 168 6.89 5.70 -14.36
N PHE A 169 7.60 5.33 -13.31
CA PHE A 169 7.31 5.72 -11.94
C PHE A 169 8.60 5.97 -11.17
N ARG A 170 8.47 6.64 -10.02
CA ARG A 170 9.57 6.84 -9.08
C ARG A 170 9.15 6.45 -7.66
N LEU A 171 10.02 5.77 -6.93
CA LEU A 171 9.83 5.46 -5.52
C LEU A 171 10.75 6.31 -4.65
N LEU A 172 10.17 6.86 -3.59
CA LEU A 172 10.91 7.58 -2.55
C LEU A 172 10.88 6.79 -1.24
N VAL A 173 11.91 6.94 -0.42
CA VAL A 173 11.94 6.56 1.00
C VAL A 173 12.11 7.83 1.81
N ASP A 174 11.16 8.09 2.71
CA ASP A 174 11.13 9.29 3.55
C ASP A 174 11.29 10.60 2.73
N GLY A 175 10.57 10.70 1.61
CA GLY A 175 10.59 11.86 0.71
C GLY A 175 11.84 11.99 -0.18
N LYS A 176 12.78 11.05 -0.15
CA LYS A 176 14.00 11.06 -0.99
C LYS A 176 14.00 9.92 -2.01
N PRO A 177 14.50 10.13 -3.25
CA PRO A 177 14.67 9.06 -4.22
C PRO A 177 15.38 7.83 -3.63
N ALA A 178 14.82 6.66 -3.87
CA ALA A 178 15.31 5.41 -3.28
C ALA A 178 15.81 4.46 -4.37
N ALA A 179 17.13 4.36 -4.50
CA ALA A 179 17.79 3.48 -5.45
C ALA A 179 17.84 2.03 -4.96
N GLY A 180 17.82 1.10 -5.92
CA GLY A 180 18.04 -0.31 -5.66
C GLY A 180 16.91 -1.04 -4.92
N LEU A 181 15.71 -0.48 -4.86
CA LEU A 181 14.53 -1.18 -4.35
C LEU A 181 14.13 -2.28 -5.31
N GLU A 182 14.00 -3.51 -4.82
CA GLU A 182 13.46 -4.63 -5.59
C GLU A 182 11.94 -4.51 -5.66
N ILE A 183 11.39 -4.66 -6.86
CA ILE A 183 9.96 -4.51 -7.14
C ILE A 183 9.45 -5.80 -7.77
N GLU A 184 8.35 -6.32 -7.23
CA GLU A 184 7.59 -7.42 -7.81
C GLU A 184 6.26 -6.88 -8.32
N VAL A 185 5.95 -7.11 -9.59
CA VAL A 185 4.67 -6.75 -10.21
C VAL A 185 3.97 -8.02 -10.69
N VAL A 186 2.71 -8.21 -10.30
CA VAL A 186 1.94 -9.42 -10.60
C VAL A 186 0.56 -9.01 -11.11
N ARG A 187 0.17 -9.50 -12.29
CA ARG A 187 -1.22 -9.38 -12.77
C ARG A 187 -2.13 -10.21 -11.88
N GLY A 188 -3.37 -9.79 -11.67
CA GLY A 188 -4.41 -10.55 -10.98
C GLY A 188 -4.76 -11.87 -11.67
N ASP A 189 -5.80 -12.55 -11.19
CA ASP A 189 -6.30 -13.80 -11.78
C ASP A 189 -5.23 -14.90 -11.87
N THR A 190 -4.31 -14.93 -10.90
CA THR A 190 -3.21 -15.91 -10.82
C THR A 190 -3.72 -17.35 -10.73
N ARG A 191 -4.91 -17.58 -10.17
CA ARG A 191 -5.53 -18.92 -10.05
C ARG A 191 -5.83 -19.58 -11.39
N TYR A 192 -5.98 -18.80 -12.45
CA TYR A 192 -6.29 -19.30 -13.80
C TYR A 192 -5.04 -19.44 -14.68
N ARG A 193 -3.83 -19.33 -14.09
CA ARG A 193 -2.55 -19.43 -14.78
C ARG A 193 -1.68 -20.51 -14.15
N ASN A 194 -0.82 -21.12 -14.96
CA ASN A 194 0.16 -22.11 -14.49
C ASN A 194 1.34 -21.48 -13.74
N ALA A 195 1.52 -20.16 -13.83
CA ALA A 195 2.53 -19.38 -13.14
C ALA A 195 1.99 -17.99 -12.78
N GLN A 196 2.60 -17.31 -11.82
CA GLN A 196 2.20 -15.94 -11.44
C GLN A 196 2.52 -14.90 -12.52
N GLU A 197 3.50 -15.20 -13.38
CA GLU A 197 4.03 -14.28 -14.40
C GLU A 197 4.51 -12.97 -13.75
N GLU A 198 5.28 -13.09 -12.66
CA GLU A 198 5.86 -11.96 -11.94
C GLU A 198 6.87 -11.21 -12.82
N ILE A 199 6.75 -9.88 -12.82
CA ILE A 199 7.74 -8.96 -13.43
C ILE A 199 8.62 -8.46 -12.28
N LYS A 200 9.93 -8.64 -12.40
CA LYS A 200 10.91 -8.16 -11.42
C LYS A 200 11.65 -6.96 -11.96
N LEU A 201 11.63 -5.88 -11.19
CA LEU A 201 12.28 -4.62 -11.54
C LEU A 201 13.14 -4.16 -10.36
N LYS A 202 13.97 -3.16 -10.62
CA LYS A 202 14.78 -2.50 -9.60
C LYS A 202 14.82 -1.01 -9.87
N THR A 203 14.73 -0.18 -8.82
CA THR A 203 14.86 1.26 -9.01
C THR A 203 16.28 1.68 -9.36
N ASP A 204 16.40 2.68 -10.23
CA ASP A 204 17.65 3.33 -10.61
C ASP A 204 18.17 4.31 -9.54
N ALA A 205 19.25 5.03 -9.84
CA ALA A 205 19.87 5.98 -8.91
C ALA A 205 18.95 7.14 -8.48
N ASP A 206 17.97 7.50 -9.33
CA ASP A 206 16.99 8.56 -9.09
C ASP A 206 15.66 7.99 -8.55
N GLY A 207 15.67 6.73 -8.10
CA GLY A 207 14.50 5.99 -7.61
C GLY A 207 13.49 5.65 -8.70
N GLY A 208 13.81 5.87 -9.96
CA GLY A 208 12.97 5.62 -11.12
C GLY A 208 12.90 4.14 -11.47
N PHE A 209 11.79 3.71 -12.05
CA PHE A 209 11.66 2.41 -12.70
C PHE A 209 10.63 2.47 -13.83
N LYS A 210 10.77 1.56 -14.79
CA LYS A 210 9.91 1.43 -15.96
C LYS A 210 9.30 0.04 -16.01
N VAL A 211 8.04 -0.04 -16.40
CA VAL A 211 7.31 -1.31 -16.56
C VAL A 211 6.55 -1.29 -17.87
N THR A 212 6.77 -2.30 -18.72
CA THR A 212 5.94 -2.55 -19.90
C THR A 212 4.84 -3.52 -19.52
N TRP A 213 3.57 -3.13 -19.73
CA TRP A 213 2.43 -3.94 -19.29
C TRP A 213 2.07 -5.02 -20.32
N PRO A 214 2.26 -6.32 -20.05
CA PRO A 214 2.09 -7.32 -21.11
C PRO A 214 0.64 -7.52 -21.55
N GLN A 215 -0.33 -7.35 -20.64
CA GLN A 215 -1.75 -7.54 -20.90
C GLN A 215 -2.58 -6.58 -20.06
N ALA A 216 -3.85 -6.39 -20.44
CA ALA A 216 -4.81 -5.67 -19.63
C ALA A 216 -5.17 -6.47 -18.35
N GLY A 217 -5.57 -5.76 -17.30
CA GLY A 217 -6.04 -6.33 -16.04
C GLY A 217 -5.62 -5.52 -14.83
N MET A 218 -6.03 -5.98 -13.64
CA MET A 218 -5.56 -5.41 -12.38
C MET A 218 -4.17 -5.94 -12.07
N TYR A 219 -3.24 -5.06 -11.73
CA TYR A 219 -1.88 -5.36 -11.33
C TYR A 219 -1.66 -4.98 -9.87
N TRP A 220 -0.85 -5.79 -9.20
CA TRP A 220 -0.36 -5.56 -7.85
C TRP A 220 1.14 -5.41 -7.92
N LEU A 221 1.65 -4.31 -7.35
CA LEU A 221 3.07 -4.02 -7.26
C LEU A 221 3.44 -3.96 -5.79
N GLU A 222 4.50 -4.67 -5.40
CA GLU A 222 5.08 -4.61 -4.06
C GLU A 222 6.56 -4.28 -4.11
N THR A 223 7.00 -3.53 -3.10
CA THR A 223 8.41 -3.35 -2.78
C THR A 223 8.57 -3.15 -1.27
N GLY A 224 9.77 -3.42 -0.77
CA GLY A 224 10.10 -3.22 0.63
C GLY A 224 11.59 -2.99 0.82
N THR A 225 11.93 -2.43 1.97
CA THR A 225 13.31 -2.29 2.43
C THR A 225 13.35 -2.26 3.95
N GLU A 226 14.54 -2.36 4.52
CA GLU A 226 14.75 -2.27 5.96
C GLU A 226 15.90 -1.30 6.23
N ASP A 227 15.78 -0.50 7.28
CA ASP A 227 16.84 0.39 7.76
C ASP A 227 16.84 0.50 9.29
N ASP A 228 17.73 1.34 9.83
CA ASP A 228 17.93 1.59 11.25
C ASP A 228 17.34 2.93 11.71
N LYS A 229 16.54 3.61 10.87
CA LYS A 229 15.95 4.92 11.15
C LYS A 229 14.67 4.79 11.98
N THR A 230 14.81 4.30 13.20
CA THR A 230 13.69 4.02 14.09
C THR A 230 13.25 5.24 14.89
N SER A 231 11.97 5.26 15.28
CA SER A 231 11.36 6.30 16.12
C SER A 231 11.67 6.10 17.61
N VAL A 232 12.15 4.93 18.01
CA VAL A 232 12.57 4.62 19.39
C VAL A 232 13.93 3.91 19.40
N ALA A 233 14.80 4.30 20.33
CA ALA A 233 16.16 3.76 20.42
C ALA A 233 16.23 2.24 20.71
N GLN A 234 15.16 1.67 21.28
CA GLN A 234 15.04 0.24 21.56
C GLN A 234 14.79 -0.60 20.30
N ALA A 235 14.29 0.01 19.23
CA ALA A 235 14.12 -0.66 17.95
C ALA A 235 15.42 -0.55 17.16
N SER A 236 16.03 -1.69 16.86
CA SER A 236 17.25 -1.77 16.04
C SER A 236 16.97 -1.78 14.54
N GLN A 237 15.69 -1.87 14.15
CA GLN A 237 15.28 -2.06 12.78
C GLN A 237 13.89 -1.47 12.53
N ARG A 238 13.76 -0.81 11.38
CA ARG A 238 12.51 -0.37 10.78
C ARG A 238 12.31 -1.08 9.45
N ARG A 239 11.16 -1.75 9.32
CA ARG A 239 10.72 -2.37 8.06
C ARG A 239 9.83 -1.41 7.31
N LEU A 240 10.11 -1.22 6.03
CA LEU A 240 9.31 -0.41 5.13
C LEU A 240 8.67 -1.31 4.08
N SER A 241 7.37 -1.15 3.86
CA SER A 241 6.66 -1.82 2.77
C SER A 241 5.77 -0.86 1.99
N TYR A 242 5.63 -1.15 0.72
CA TYR A 242 4.74 -0.41 -0.17
C TYR A 242 4.07 -1.37 -1.13
N VAL A 243 2.76 -1.18 -1.27
CA VAL A 243 1.93 -1.87 -2.23
C VAL A 243 1.08 -0.86 -2.98
N VAL A 244 0.93 -1.07 -4.29
CA VAL A 244 -0.09 -0.41 -5.09
C VAL A 244 -0.87 -1.37 -5.96
N THR A 245 -2.17 -1.14 -6.05
CA THR A 245 -3.04 -1.78 -7.03
C THR A 245 -3.32 -0.80 -8.18
N LEU A 246 -3.01 -1.21 -9.41
CA LEU A 246 -3.18 -0.43 -10.63
C LEU A 246 -4.05 -1.20 -11.63
N GLU A 247 -4.79 -0.50 -12.50
CA GLU A 247 -5.51 -1.10 -13.61
C GLU A 247 -4.79 -0.78 -14.91
N VAL A 248 -4.60 -1.79 -15.76
CA VAL A 248 -4.10 -1.65 -17.13
C VAL A 248 -5.25 -1.98 -18.08
N LEU A 249 -5.56 -1.05 -18.98
CA LEU A 249 -6.63 -1.19 -19.96
C LEU A 249 -6.13 -1.84 -21.27
N PRO A 250 -7.01 -2.48 -22.05
CA PRO A 250 -6.67 -2.84 -23.43
C PRO A 250 -6.52 -1.57 -24.29
N GLN A 251 -5.72 -1.66 -25.36
CA GLN A 251 -5.71 -0.65 -26.42
C GLN A 251 -7.05 -0.58 -27.16
#